data_AF-A0A3D1V5U4-F1
#
_entry.id   AF-A0A3D1V5U4-F1
#
_cell.length_a   1.000
_cell.length_b   1.000
_cell.length_c   1.000
_cell.angle_alpha   90.00
_cell.angle_beta   90.00
_cell.angle_gamma   90.00
#
_symmetry.space_group_name_H-M   'P 1'
#
loop_
_entity.id
_entity.type
_entity.pdbx_description
1 polymer ?
#
loop_
_entity_poly.entity_id
_entity_poly.type
_entity_poly.pdbx_seq_one_letter_code
_entity_poly.pdbx_strand_id
1 'polypeptide(L)'
;MSRDLALDDDIREPEPLETTVLDRAIDLPFAAGRWALAGIAIVAATLLRLAGLDRWPLSITGANAATDAYRLVRGETAAVDLHGVATTVEWAALAMFAGGANDAVVRVGFAAAGIAATLVWLAFVRHLGWQVAASGLVLAALSPTLIVAARTVDGAALVALGTMLILLSTIRDKSGEGIGWSILAGIS
;
A
#
# COMPACT_ATOMS: atom_id res chain seq x y z
N MET A 1 -65.20 -30.39 -48.31
CA MET A 1 -65.30 -30.91 -46.94
C MET A 1 -63.94 -30.75 -46.29
N SER A 2 -63.78 -29.66 -45.52
CA SER A 2 -62.59 -29.39 -44.69
C SER A 2 -62.57 -30.37 -43.52
N ARG A 3 -61.42 -30.99 -43.25
CA ARG A 3 -61.17 -31.70 -41.99
C ARG A 3 -60.12 -30.89 -41.24
N ASP A 4 -60.59 -30.08 -40.31
CA ASP A 4 -59.77 -29.36 -39.36
C ASP A 4 -59.29 -30.35 -38.31
N LEU A 5 -57.97 -30.63 -38.30
CA LEU A 5 -57.30 -31.31 -37.19
C LEU A 5 -56.98 -30.24 -36.15
N ALA A 6 -57.69 -30.28 -35.03
CA ALA A 6 -57.39 -29.49 -33.85
C ALA A 6 -56.02 -29.93 -33.30
N LEU A 7 -55.01 -29.10 -33.50
CA LEU A 7 -53.77 -29.16 -32.72
C LEU A 7 -54.13 -28.63 -31.33
N ASP A 8 -54.23 -29.55 -30.39
CA ASP A 8 -54.28 -29.27 -28.97
C ASP A 8 -52.88 -28.79 -28.57
N ASP A 9 -52.62 -27.49 -28.79
CA ASP A 9 -51.44 -26.80 -28.29
C ASP A 9 -51.61 -26.68 -26.76
N ASP A 10 -51.24 -27.75 -26.06
CA ASP A 10 -50.95 -27.72 -24.63
C ASP A 10 -49.70 -26.85 -24.45
N ILE A 11 -49.92 -25.52 -24.40
CA ILE A 11 -48.89 -24.51 -24.09
C ILE A 11 -48.47 -24.76 -22.65
N ARG A 12 -47.54 -25.69 -22.48
CA ARG A 12 -46.78 -25.85 -21.25
C ARG A 12 -45.98 -24.56 -21.11
N GLU A 13 -46.42 -23.67 -20.21
CA GLU A 13 -45.63 -22.49 -19.88
C GLU A 13 -44.23 -22.96 -19.48
N PRO A 14 -43.16 -22.42 -20.10
CA PRO A 14 -41.81 -22.80 -19.73
C PRO A 14 -41.59 -22.40 -18.28
N GLU A 15 -41.39 -23.38 -17.40
CA GLU A 15 -41.04 -23.11 -16.00
C GLU A 15 -39.88 -22.11 -15.96
N PRO A 16 -39.94 -21.08 -15.11
CA PRO A 16 -38.87 -20.11 -14.99
C PRO A 16 -37.61 -20.86 -14.53
N LEU A 17 -36.61 -20.94 -15.42
CA LEU A 17 -35.32 -21.52 -15.13
C LEU A 17 -34.77 -20.82 -13.88
N GLU A 18 -34.80 -21.53 -12.73
CA GLU A 18 -34.21 -21.05 -11.49
C GLU A 18 -32.72 -20.81 -11.76
N THR A 19 -32.34 -19.53 -11.80
CA THR A 19 -30.95 -19.13 -11.98
C THR A 19 -30.17 -19.53 -10.73
N THR A 20 -29.57 -20.71 -10.78
CA THR A 20 -28.77 -21.26 -9.69
C THR A 20 -27.49 -20.44 -9.53
N VAL A 21 -27.04 -20.26 -8.29
CA VAL A 21 -25.85 -19.46 -7.92
C VAL A 21 -24.56 -19.94 -8.60
N LEU A 22 -24.56 -21.18 -9.10
CA LEU A 22 -23.47 -21.83 -9.84
C LEU A 22 -23.39 -21.42 -11.32
N ASP A 23 -24.43 -20.78 -11.86
CA ASP A 23 -24.46 -20.27 -13.24
C ASP A 23 -23.86 -18.86 -13.36
N ARG A 24 -23.38 -18.31 -12.22
CA ARG A 24 -22.53 -17.12 -12.21
C ARG A 24 -21.16 -17.50 -12.78
N ALA A 25 -21.04 -17.42 -14.09
CA ALA A 25 -19.77 -17.40 -14.78
C ALA A 25 -18.93 -16.24 -14.24
N ILE A 26 -18.05 -16.54 -13.27
CA ILE A 26 -17.03 -15.59 -12.87
C ILE A 26 -16.04 -15.57 -14.03
N ASP A 27 -16.07 -14.52 -14.84
CA ASP A 27 -15.05 -14.24 -15.85
C ASP A 27 -13.71 -13.97 -15.14
N LEU A 28 -13.05 -15.07 -14.75
CA LEU A 28 -11.80 -15.11 -14.00
C LEU A 28 -10.55 -14.66 -14.79
N PRO A 29 -10.42 -14.78 -16.13
CA PRO A 29 -9.09 -14.67 -16.72
C PRO A 29 -8.53 -13.23 -16.69
N PHE A 30 -9.37 -12.21 -16.84
CA PHE A 30 -8.91 -10.81 -16.86
C PHE A 30 -8.82 -10.18 -15.47
N ALA A 31 -9.74 -10.53 -14.56
CA ALA A 31 -9.69 -10.05 -13.18
C ALA A 31 -8.53 -10.70 -12.40
N ALA A 32 -8.27 -12.00 -12.62
CA ALA A 32 -7.15 -12.70 -11.99
C ALA A 32 -5.80 -12.13 -12.45
N GLY A 33 -5.62 -11.82 -13.74
CA GLY A 33 -4.38 -11.25 -14.26
C GLY A 33 -4.03 -9.88 -13.64
N ARG A 34 -5.04 -9.05 -13.36
CA ARG A 34 -4.87 -7.74 -12.72
C ARG A 34 -4.34 -7.91 -11.29
N TRP A 35 -5.02 -8.69 -10.47
CA TRP A 35 -4.60 -8.92 -9.09
C TRP A 35 -3.29 -9.72 -8.99
N ALA A 36 -3.01 -10.60 -9.94
CA ALA A 36 -1.73 -11.29 -10.04
C ALA A 36 -0.57 -10.29 -10.28
N LEU A 37 -0.72 -9.34 -11.20
CA LEU A 37 0.29 -8.30 -11.43
C LEU A 37 0.52 -7.46 -10.17
N ALA A 38 -0.55 -7.04 -9.50
CA ALA A 38 -0.44 -6.30 -8.25
C ALA A 38 0.26 -7.13 -7.16
N GLY A 39 -0.09 -8.40 -7.03
CA GLY A 39 0.55 -9.34 -6.12
C GLY A 39 2.05 -9.48 -6.41
N ILE A 40 2.43 -9.67 -7.67
CA ILE A 40 3.85 -9.75 -8.09
C ILE A 40 4.58 -8.46 -7.76
N ALA A 41 3.99 -7.30 -8.04
CA ALA A 41 4.60 -6.01 -7.74
C ALA A 41 4.81 -5.81 -6.22
N ILE A 42 3.84 -6.22 -5.39
CA ILE A 42 3.96 -6.16 -3.93
C ILE A 42 5.06 -7.10 -3.44
N VAL A 43 5.07 -8.35 -3.91
CA VAL A 43 6.10 -9.34 -3.56
C VAL A 43 7.48 -8.81 -3.97
N ALA A 44 7.61 -8.28 -5.18
CA ALA A 44 8.85 -7.66 -5.65
C ALA A 44 9.24 -6.47 -4.76
N ALA A 45 8.30 -5.59 -4.41
CA ALA A 45 8.56 -4.44 -3.56
C ALA A 45 9.08 -4.86 -2.18
N THR A 46 8.47 -5.88 -1.57
CA THR A 46 8.84 -6.43 -0.28
C THR A 46 10.20 -7.13 -0.34
N LEU A 47 10.41 -8.03 -1.30
CA LEU A 47 11.69 -8.73 -1.45
C LEU A 47 12.83 -7.76 -1.73
N LEU A 48 12.66 -6.82 -2.66
CA LEU A 48 13.68 -5.84 -2.99
C LEU A 48 13.94 -4.85 -1.84
N ARG A 49 13.03 -4.66 -0.89
CA ARG A 49 13.25 -3.76 0.24
C ARG A 49 13.77 -4.46 1.48
N LEU A 50 13.43 -5.73 1.71
CA LEU A 50 13.85 -6.49 2.89
C LEU A 50 15.06 -7.40 2.64
N ALA A 51 15.31 -7.84 1.39
CA ALA A 51 16.38 -8.79 1.12
C ALA A 51 17.77 -8.17 1.40
N GLY A 52 18.52 -8.79 2.32
CA GLY A 52 19.86 -8.34 2.68
C GLY A 52 19.88 -7.00 3.42
N LEU A 53 18.83 -6.71 4.19
CA LEU A 53 18.73 -5.47 4.98
C LEU A 53 19.89 -5.26 5.95
N ASP A 54 20.46 -6.36 6.43
CA ASP A 54 21.56 -6.39 7.40
C ASP A 54 22.96 -6.49 6.74
N ARG A 55 23.03 -6.37 5.41
CA ARG A 55 24.31 -6.57 4.69
C ARG A 55 25.32 -5.45 4.94
N TRP A 56 24.86 -4.24 5.26
CA TRP A 56 25.69 -3.04 5.37
C TRP A 56 25.44 -2.30 6.68
N PRO A 57 26.47 -1.74 7.34
CA PRO A 57 26.31 -0.94 8.56
C PRO A 57 25.44 0.31 8.33
N LEU A 58 24.89 0.88 9.41
CA LEU A 58 24.06 2.09 9.33
C LEU A 58 24.89 3.27 8.80
N SER A 59 24.25 4.17 8.06
CA SER A 59 24.83 5.49 7.76
C SER A 59 25.04 6.26 9.07
N ILE A 60 25.95 7.25 9.07
CA ILE A 60 26.18 8.11 10.25
C ILE A 60 24.86 8.77 10.69
N THR A 61 24.09 9.29 9.74
CA THR A 61 22.78 9.90 9.98
C THR A 61 21.79 8.90 10.59
N GLY A 62 21.71 7.68 10.04
CA GLY A 62 20.83 6.64 10.55
C GLY A 62 21.23 6.11 11.93
N ALA A 63 22.52 6.03 12.21
CA ALA A 63 23.04 5.64 13.53
C ALA A 63 22.70 6.69 14.60
N ASN A 64 22.83 7.97 14.27
CA ASN A 64 22.43 9.06 15.16
C ASN A 64 20.91 9.01 15.43
N ALA A 65 20.09 8.88 14.38
CA ALA A 65 18.64 8.77 14.52
C ALA A 65 18.22 7.54 15.35
N ALA A 66 18.86 6.39 15.15
CA ALA A 66 18.61 5.19 15.94
C ALA A 66 19.03 5.35 17.41
N THR A 67 20.13 6.05 17.68
CA THR A 67 20.60 6.33 19.04
C THR A 67 19.65 7.29 19.78
N ASP A 68 19.18 8.33 19.11
CA ASP A 68 18.21 9.26 19.70
C ASP A 68 16.85 8.58 19.91
N ALA A 69 16.43 7.72 18.99
CA ALA A 69 15.23 6.90 19.13
C ALA A 69 15.33 5.95 20.33
N TYR A 70 16.49 5.32 20.52
CA TYR A 70 16.76 4.46 21.67
C TYR A 70 16.64 5.21 23.01
N ARG A 71 17.22 6.43 23.08
CA ARG A 71 17.10 7.30 24.25
C ARG A 71 15.64 7.66 24.52
N LEU A 72 14.90 8.01 23.48
CA LEU A 72 13.48 8.36 23.58
C LEU A 72 12.64 7.20 24.13
N VAL A 73 12.85 5.97 23.63
CA VAL A 73 12.14 4.76 24.11
C VAL A 73 12.42 4.48 25.60
N ARG A 74 13.61 4.84 26.09
CA ARG A 74 13.98 4.71 27.51
C ARG A 74 13.51 5.87 28.40
N GLY A 75 12.86 6.88 27.82
CA GLY A 75 12.45 8.09 28.54
C GLY A 75 13.62 9.02 28.89
N GLU A 76 14.77 8.85 28.24
CA GLU A 76 15.89 9.79 28.32
C GLU A 76 15.61 10.98 27.41
N THR A 77 16.20 12.14 27.72
CA THR A 77 16.09 13.32 26.86
C THR A 77 16.81 13.08 25.54
N ALA A 78 16.09 13.20 24.43
CA ALA A 78 16.69 13.22 23.09
C ALA A 78 17.65 14.42 22.97
N ALA A 79 18.66 14.29 22.09
CA ALA A 79 19.56 15.40 21.82
C ALA A 79 18.77 16.63 21.32
N VAL A 80 19.13 17.83 21.81
CA VAL A 80 18.50 19.11 21.42
C VAL A 80 18.64 19.35 19.92
N ASP A 81 19.74 18.87 19.35
CA ASP A 81 19.97 18.83 17.90
C ASP A 81 19.50 17.48 17.36
N LEU A 82 18.20 17.31 17.15
CA LEU A 82 17.71 16.20 16.34
C LEU A 82 18.33 16.37 14.94
N HIS A 83 19.27 15.49 14.56
CA HIS A 83 20.16 15.61 13.40
C HIS A 83 19.46 15.49 12.02
N GLY A 84 18.28 16.08 11.86
CA GLY A 84 17.72 16.36 10.53
C GLY A 84 16.21 16.23 10.42
N VAL A 85 15.54 15.34 11.16
CA VAL A 85 14.07 15.25 11.09
C VAL A 85 13.50 14.58 12.34
N ALA A 86 12.77 15.32 13.18
CA ALA A 86 12.13 14.79 14.40
C ALA A 86 11.27 13.54 14.10
N THR A 87 10.52 13.57 13.00
CA THR A 87 9.66 12.45 12.56
C THR A 87 10.45 11.18 12.21
N THR A 88 11.71 11.27 11.78
CA THR A 88 12.55 10.10 11.51
C THR A 88 12.93 9.40 12.81
N VAL A 89 13.25 10.19 13.85
CA VAL A 89 13.57 9.69 15.20
C VAL A 89 12.32 9.10 15.86
N GLU A 90 11.18 9.78 15.76
CA GLU A 90 9.89 9.28 16.29
C GLU A 90 9.47 7.98 15.60
N TRP A 91 9.61 7.89 14.28
CA TRP A 91 9.31 6.65 13.55
C TRP A 91 10.24 5.50 13.95
N ALA A 92 11.54 5.78 14.09
CA ALA A 92 12.50 4.80 14.58
C ALA A 92 12.18 4.35 16.02
N ALA A 93 11.78 5.28 16.89
CA ALA A 93 11.36 4.99 18.25
C ALA A 93 10.09 4.13 18.28
N LEU A 94 9.11 4.44 17.43
CA LEU A 94 7.90 3.63 17.26
C LEU A 94 8.23 2.19 16.83
N ALA A 95 9.13 2.04 15.86
CA ALA A 95 9.59 0.73 15.41
C ALA A 95 10.28 -0.03 16.57
N MET A 96 11.20 0.61 17.29
CA MET A 96 11.88 0.02 18.44
C MET A 96 10.93 -0.33 19.59
N PHE A 97 9.90 0.49 19.82
CA PHE A 97 8.88 0.21 20.82
C PHE A 97 8.07 -1.05 20.46
N ALA A 98 7.72 -1.22 19.17
CA ALA A 98 6.94 -2.36 18.70
C ALA A 98 7.75 -3.67 18.58
N GLY A 99 9.02 -3.58 18.18
CA GLY A 99 9.85 -4.76 17.84
C GLY A 99 11.07 -4.98 18.72
N GLY A 100 11.35 -4.08 19.65
CA GLY A 100 12.55 -4.09 20.49
C GLY A 100 13.65 -3.14 19.99
N ALA A 101 14.54 -2.76 20.91
CA ALA A 101 15.62 -1.82 20.68
C ALA A 101 16.82 -2.46 19.95
N ASN A 102 16.71 -2.60 18.63
CA ASN A 102 17.77 -3.14 17.77
C ASN A 102 17.77 -2.44 16.40
N ASP A 103 18.95 -2.31 15.78
CA ASP A 103 19.14 -1.68 14.47
C ASP A 103 18.34 -2.36 13.36
N ALA A 104 18.23 -3.69 13.42
CA ALA A 104 17.44 -4.47 12.47
C ALA A 104 15.95 -4.04 12.48
N VAL A 105 15.40 -3.75 13.66
CA VAL A 105 14.00 -3.34 13.82
C VAL A 105 13.77 -1.97 13.21
N VAL A 106 14.68 -1.03 13.42
CA VAL A 106 14.63 0.30 12.81
C VAL A 106 14.60 0.17 11.29
N ARG A 107 15.52 -0.61 10.71
CA ARG A 107 15.57 -0.82 9.25
C ARG A 107 14.29 -1.44 8.69
N VAL A 108 13.71 -2.42 9.40
CA VAL A 108 12.43 -3.01 9.02
C VAL A 108 11.32 -1.96 9.06
N GLY A 109 11.32 -1.06 10.03
CA GLY A 109 10.39 0.08 10.11
C GLY A 109 10.48 1.00 8.88
N PHE A 110 11.68 1.33 8.40
CA PHE A 110 11.85 2.15 7.19
C PHE A 110 11.49 1.39 5.91
N ALA A 111 11.82 0.10 5.85
CA ALA A 111 11.39 -0.75 4.74
C ALA A 111 9.86 -0.85 4.67
N ALA A 112 9.20 -0.95 5.82
CA ALA A 112 7.74 -0.95 5.93
C ALA A 112 7.14 0.37 5.42
N ALA A 113 7.73 1.52 5.74
CA ALA A 113 7.30 2.81 5.18
C ALA A 113 7.41 2.84 3.65
N GLY A 114 8.50 2.34 3.07
CA GLY A 114 8.67 2.25 1.61
C GLY A 114 7.70 1.27 0.93
N ILE A 115 7.36 0.16 1.59
CA ILE A 115 6.32 -0.77 1.13
C ILE A 115 4.95 -0.10 1.21
N ALA A 116 4.64 0.58 2.32
CA ALA A 116 3.39 1.30 2.49
C ALA A 116 3.22 2.39 1.42
N ALA A 117 4.27 3.16 1.10
CA ALA A 117 4.25 4.11 -0.01
C ALA A 117 3.90 3.42 -1.33
N THR A 118 4.45 2.24 -1.59
CA THR A 118 4.10 1.44 -2.78
C THR A 118 2.62 1.04 -2.76
N LEU A 119 2.09 0.60 -1.61
CA LEU A 119 0.70 0.18 -1.46
C LEU A 119 -0.31 1.32 -1.62
N VAL A 120 0.07 2.58 -1.37
CA VAL A 120 -0.82 3.74 -1.59
C VAL A 120 -1.34 3.80 -3.03
N TRP A 121 -0.60 3.28 -4.01
CA TRP A 121 -1.07 3.17 -5.40
C TRP A 121 -2.37 2.37 -5.56
N LEU A 122 -2.62 1.39 -4.69
CA LEU A 122 -3.89 0.65 -4.70
C LEU A 122 -5.07 1.52 -4.25
N ALA A 123 -4.84 2.48 -3.35
CA ALA A 123 -5.87 3.42 -2.93
C ALA A 123 -6.24 4.40 -4.06
N PHE A 124 -5.31 4.67 -4.99
CA PHE A 124 -5.57 5.47 -6.18
C PHE A 124 -6.42 4.76 -7.24
N VAL A 125 -6.59 3.44 -7.18
CA VAL A 125 -7.38 2.66 -8.17
C VAL A 125 -8.79 3.23 -8.35
N ARG A 126 -9.43 3.67 -7.26
CA ARG A 126 -10.81 4.20 -7.31
C ARG A 126 -10.88 5.57 -7.99
N HIS A 127 -9.79 6.33 -8.01
CA HIS A 127 -9.76 7.71 -8.50
C HIS A 127 -9.13 7.85 -9.89
N LEU A 128 -8.05 7.11 -10.19
CA LEU A 128 -7.33 7.18 -11.47
C LEU A 128 -7.62 5.99 -12.39
N GLY A 129 -8.36 5.00 -11.92
CA GLY A 129 -8.56 3.74 -12.62
C GLY A 129 -7.37 2.79 -12.48
N TRP A 130 -7.62 1.52 -12.77
CA TRP A 130 -6.68 0.44 -12.50
C TRP A 130 -5.40 0.49 -13.33
N GLN A 131 -5.49 0.87 -14.61
CA GLN A 131 -4.34 0.85 -15.51
C GLN A 131 -3.24 1.81 -15.01
N VAL A 132 -3.63 3.03 -14.63
CA VAL A 132 -2.72 4.04 -14.07
C VAL A 132 -2.18 3.59 -12.72
N ALA A 133 -3.06 3.15 -11.82
CA ALA A 133 -2.67 2.70 -10.48
C ALA A 133 -1.72 1.48 -10.51
N ALA A 134 -1.99 0.49 -11.36
CA ALA A 134 -1.14 -0.69 -11.51
C ALA A 134 0.22 -0.32 -12.10
N SER A 135 0.25 0.60 -13.07
CA SER A 135 1.52 1.09 -13.64
C SER A 135 2.34 1.82 -12.58
N GLY A 136 1.71 2.71 -11.80
CA GLY A 136 2.35 3.39 -10.68
C GLY A 136 2.84 2.43 -9.60
N LEU A 137 2.06 1.40 -9.27
CA LEU A 137 2.45 0.34 -8.33
C LEU A 137 3.70 -0.42 -8.81
N VAL A 138 3.74 -0.85 -10.08
CA VAL A 138 4.89 -1.56 -10.66
C VAL A 138 6.12 -0.65 -10.70
N LEU A 139 5.95 0.61 -11.12
CA LEU A 139 7.04 1.58 -11.15
C LEU A 139 7.57 1.87 -9.75
N ALA A 140 6.70 2.05 -8.76
CA ALA A 140 7.11 2.24 -7.37
C ALA A 140 7.79 1.00 -6.80
N ALA A 141 7.27 -0.20 -7.08
CA ALA A 141 7.87 -1.45 -6.63
C ALA A 141 9.31 -1.63 -7.12
N LEU A 142 9.54 -1.35 -8.41
CA LEU A 142 10.83 -1.51 -9.09
C LEU A 142 11.71 -0.25 -9.08
N SER A 143 11.23 0.86 -8.54
CA SER A 143 11.97 2.13 -8.51
C SER A 143 13.26 2.00 -7.69
N PRO A 144 14.44 2.19 -8.30
CA PRO A 144 15.71 2.11 -7.59
C PRO A 144 15.81 3.15 -6.47
N THR A 145 15.33 4.37 -6.72
CA THR A 145 15.32 5.47 -5.75
C THR A 145 14.50 5.12 -4.52
N LEU A 146 13.30 4.55 -4.71
CA LEU A 146 12.45 4.17 -3.58
C LEU A 146 12.99 2.94 -2.84
N ILE A 147 13.63 2.01 -3.53
CA ILE A 147 14.31 0.86 -2.89
C ILE A 147 15.47 1.33 -2.02
N VAL A 148 16.31 2.24 -2.52
CA VAL A 148 17.43 2.80 -1.75
C VAL A 148 16.90 3.57 -0.54
N ALA A 149 15.93 4.47 -0.75
CA ALA A 149 15.32 5.24 0.33
C ALA A 149 14.68 4.37 1.42
N ALA A 150 14.04 3.26 1.05
CA ALA A 150 13.43 2.31 1.99
C ALA A 150 14.46 1.47 2.77
N ARG A 151 15.69 1.37 2.27
CA ARG A 151 16.79 0.65 2.92
C ARG A 151 17.68 1.55 3.77
N THR A 152 17.59 2.87 3.61
CA THR A 152 18.36 3.83 4.42
C THR A 152 17.50 4.44 5.52
N VAL A 153 18.14 4.72 6.66
CA VAL A 153 17.51 5.34 7.84
C VAL A 153 17.76 6.86 7.77
N ASP A 154 17.37 7.49 6.66
CA ASP A 154 17.63 8.92 6.42
C ASP A 154 16.32 9.72 6.22
N GLY A 155 15.17 9.15 6.59
CA GLY A 155 13.87 9.82 6.48
C GLY A 155 13.26 9.87 5.07
N ALA A 156 14.05 9.61 4.03
CA ALA A 156 13.59 9.70 2.63
C ALA A 156 12.36 8.82 2.32
N ALA A 157 12.29 7.60 2.88
CA ALA A 157 11.11 6.74 2.73
C ALA A 157 9.85 7.33 3.37
N LEU A 158 10.00 8.00 4.52
CA LEU A 158 8.89 8.66 5.21
C LEU A 158 8.40 9.88 4.42
N VAL A 159 9.32 10.67 3.86
CA VAL A 159 8.96 11.79 2.97
C VAL A 159 8.19 11.30 1.75
N ALA A 160 8.64 10.20 1.12
CA ALA A 160 7.93 9.60 -0.01
C ALA A 160 6.52 9.12 0.36
N LEU A 161 6.39 8.46 1.52
CA LEU A 161 5.10 8.03 2.06
C LEU A 161 4.18 9.22 2.36
N GLY A 162 4.66 10.22 3.11
CA GLY A 162 3.92 11.43 3.46
C GLY A 162 3.43 12.17 2.22
N THR A 163 4.31 12.35 1.22
CA THR A 163 3.94 12.96 -0.06
C THR A 163 2.81 12.21 -0.76
N MET A 164 2.87 10.87 -0.78
CA MET A 164 1.81 10.05 -1.37
C MET A 164 0.49 10.14 -0.59
N LEU A 165 0.56 10.20 0.74
CA LEU A 165 -0.62 10.38 1.58
C LEU A 165 -1.25 11.76 1.38
N ILE A 166 -0.46 12.83 1.30
CA ILE A 166 -0.95 14.19 0.99
C ILE A 166 -1.66 14.19 -0.37
N LEU A 167 -1.07 13.57 -1.39
CA LEU A 167 -1.68 13.45 -2.72
C LEU A 167 -3.01 12.68 -2.66
N LEU A 168 -3.01 11.53 -1.97
CA LEU A 168 -4.22 10.73 -1.79
C LEU A 168 -5.32 11.51 -1.08
N SER A 169 -4.96 12.22 -0.01
CA SER A 169 -5.89 12.98 0.80
C SER A 169 -6.48 14.15 0.02
N THR A 170 -5.65 14.87 -0.76
CA THR A 170 -6.10 15.96 -1.64
C THR A 170 -7.06 15.46 -2.73
N ILE A 171 -6.79 14.27 -3.28
CA ILE A 171 -7.67 13.67 -4.30
C ILE A 171 -9.00 13.23 -3.69
N ARG A 172 -9.00 12.71 -2.46
CA ARG A 172 -10.22 12.31 -1.75
C ARG A 172 -11.09 13.49 -1.36
N ASP A 173 -10.49 14.56 -0.87
CA ASP A 173 -11.18 15.82 -0.54
C ASP A 173 -11.93 16.39 -1.76
N LYS A 174 -11.26 16.43 -2.92
CA LYS A 174 -11.88 16.85 -4.19
C LYS A 174 -13.03 15.95 -4.65
N SER A 175 -13.06 14.69 -4.21
CA SER A 175 -14.14 13.75 -4.55
C SER A 175 -15.39 13.88 -3.66
N GLY A 176 -15.40 14.84 -2.72
CA GLY A 176 -16.56 15.13 -1.87
C GLY A 176 -16.69 14.24 -0.63
N GLU A 177 -15.66 13.44 -0.32
CA GLU A 177 -15.57 12.70 0.94
C GLU A 177 -15.03 13.69 1.99
N GLY A 178 -15.78 13.96 3.06
CA GLY A 178 -15.72 15.23 3.82
C GLY A 178 -14.41 15.63 4.51
N ILE A 179 -14.52 16.72 5.31
CA ILE A 179 -13.46 17.52 5.97
C ILE A 179 -12.34 16.70 6.65
N GLY A 180 -12.62 15.46 7.08
CA GLY A 180 -11.61 14.57 7.68
C GLY A 180 -10.39 14.30 6.78
N TRP A 181 -10.55 14.31 5.46
CA TRP A 181 -9.41 14.12 4.54
C TRP A 181 -8.54 15.38 4.44
N SER A 182 -9.09 16.58 4.54
CA SER A 182 -8.29 17.80 4.59
C SER A 182 -7.42 17.85 5.85
N ILE A 183 -7.93 17.34 6.99
CA ILE A 183 -7.18 17.23 8.25
C ILE A 183 -6.04 16.21 8.12
N LEU A 184 -6.31 15.02 7.54
CA LEU A 184 -5.26 14.03 7.28
C LEU A 184 -4.16 14.55 6.35
N ALA A 185 -4.51 15.39 5.37
CA ALA A 185 -3.54 16.05 4.49
C ALA A 185 -2.63 17.03 5.24
N GLY A 186 -3.13 17.71 6.27
CA GLY A 186 -2.36 18.68 7.04
C GLY A 186 -1.45 18.07 8.11
N ILE A 187 -1.71 16.84 8.55
CA ILE A 187 -0.92 16.12 9.56
C ILE A 187 0.17 15.25 8.92
N SER A 188 -0.04 14.82 7.67
CA SER A 188 0.90 13.99 6.89
C SER A 188 2.09 14.78 6.38
#